data_AF-A0A7S0NSQ9-F1
#
_entry.id   AF-A0A7S0NSQ9-F1
#
_cell.length_a   1.000
_cell.length_b   1.000
_cell.length_c   1.000
_cell.angle_alpha   90.00
_cell.angle_beta   90.00
_cell.angle_gamma   90.00
#
_symmetry.space_group_name_H-M   'P 1'
#
loop_
_entity.id
_entity.type
_entity.pdbx_description
1 polymer ?
#
loop_
_entity_poly.entity_id
_entity_poly.type
_entity_poly.pdbx_seq_one_letter_code
_entity_poly.pdbx_strand_id
1 'polypeptide(L)'
;VPFDRLHRAIAYQRSKGATAAVPFGTRRNVYDDKYEWACHSLFPTELGEQRVLIGARTAGCSLPYSSALLNISAMSFGALSSRAVLALSTGARLGNFSHNTGEGGVSHAHVEGGAALVWNIGTGYFGCGTGSMTRRFDPELFVQNAAKASMIEIKLSQGAKPAHGGMLP
;
A
#
# COMPACT_ATOMS: atom_id res chain seq x y z
N VAL A 1 -25.42 3.54 33.63
CA VAL A 1 -25.14 2.24 32.96
C VAL A 1 -23.71 2.31 32.41
N PRO A 2 -22.80 1.36 32.71
CA PRO A 2 -21.36 1.57 32.61
C PRO A 2 -20.76 1.61 31.20
N PHE A 3 -21.57 1.40 30.15
CA PHE A 3 -21.13 1.42 28.76
C PHE A 3 -22.05 2.31 27.93
N ASP A 4 -21.48 3.06 26.98
CA ASP A 4 -22.25 3.83 26.01
C ASP A 4 -22.89 2.92 24.93
N ARG A 5 -23.71 3.51 24.07
CA ARG A 5 -24.42 2.79 22.99
C ARG A 5 -23.46 2.15 22.00
N LEU A 6 -22.30 2.76 21.78
CA LEU A 6 -21.32 2.33 20.78
C LEU A 6 -20.58 1.08 21.25
N HIS A 7 -20.13 1.07 22.51
CA HIS A 7 -19.53 -0.09 23.16
C HIS A 7 -20.49 -1.29 23.20
N ARG A 8 -21.77 -1.06 23.53
CA ARG A 8 -22.79 -2.14 23.50
C ARG A 8 -23.02 -2.68 22.09
N ALA A 9 -23.10 -1.81 21.08
CA ALA A 9 -23.31 -2.21 19.69
C ALA A 9 -22.17 -3.12 19.19
N ILE A 10 -20.92 -2.79 19.53
CA ILE A 10 -19.74 -3.60 19.19
C ILE A 10 -19.83 -4.99 19.85
N ALA A 11 -20.18 -5.05 21.15
CA ALA A 11 -20.31 -6.32 21.86
C ALA A 11 -21.38 -7.24 21.22
N TYR A 12 -22.55 -6.68 20.88
CA TYR A 12 -23.63 -7.44 20.22
C TYR A 12 -23.30 -7.84 18.78
N GLN A 13 -22.56 -7.04 18.03
CA GLN A 13 -22.10 -7.44 16.69
C GLN A 13 -21.12 -8.61 16.77
N ARG A 14 -20.16 -8.55 17.70
CA ARG A 14 -19.21 -9.63 17.95
C ARG A 14 -19.90 -10.92 18.40
N SER A 15 -20.90 -10.83 19.28
CA SER A 15 -21.62 -12.02 19.76
C SER A 15 -22.42 -12.72 18.67
N LYS A 16 -22.74 -12.02 17.57
CA LYS A 16 -23.46 -12.56 16.41
C LYS A 16 -22.52 -13.05 15.30
N GLY A 17 -21.21 -13.06 15.53
CA GLY A 17 -20.22 -13.37 14.49
C GLY A 17 -20.15 -12.33 13.36
N ALA A 18 -20.78 -11.17 13.52
CA ALA A 18 -20.76 -10.12 12.52
C ALA A 18 -19.42 -9.35 12.57
N THR A 19 -18.96 -8.91 11.40
CA THR A 19 -17.69 -8.18 11.27
C THR A 19 -17.75 -6.88 12.07
N ALA A 20 -16.96 -6.78 13.14
CA ALA A 20 -16.92 -5.59 14.01
C ALA A 20 -16.07 -4.44 13.44
N ALA A 21 -15.41 -4.66 12.30
CA ALA A 21 -14.62 -3.66 11.62
C ALA A 21 -15.52 -2.81 10.72
N VAL A 22 -15.80 -1.58 11.13
CA VAL A 22 -16.44 -0.58 10.27
C VAL A 22 -15.32 0.05 9.43
N PRO A 23 -15.34 -0.08 8.08
CA PRO A 23 -14.36 0.58 7.25
C PRO A 23 -14.47 2.10 7.41
N PHE A 24 -13.33 2.78 7.42
CA PHE A 24 -13.24 4.24 7.60
C PHE A 24 -13.68 5.03 6.35
N GLY A 25 -14.62 4.48 5.56
CA GLY A 25 -15.12 5.11 4.34
C GLY A 25 -15.70 6.50 4.61
N THR A 26 -15.89 7.28 3.55
CA THR A 26 -16.46 8.61 3.69
C THR A 26 -17.88 8.52 4.25
N ARG A 27 -18.09 9.16 5.41
CA ARG A 27 -19.44 9.41 5.96
C ARG A 27 -20.05 10.69 5.41
N ARG A 28 -19.27 11.46 4.65
CA ARG A 28 -19.72 12.72 4.04
C ARG A 28 -20.54 12.39 2.81
N ASN A 29 -21.62 13.12 2.61
CA ASN A 29 -22.37 13.08 1.36
C ASN A 29 -21.49 13.71 0.27
N VAL A 30 -20.89 12.88 -0.57
CA VAL A 30 -20.01 13.32 -1.65
C VAL A 30 -20.76 14.00 -2.79
N TYR A 31 -22.10 14.02 -2.76
CA TYR A 31 -22.96 14.72 -3.70
C TYR A 31 -23.58 15.99 -3.09
N ASP A 32 -23.17 16.37 -1.88
CA ASP A 32 -23.60 17.63 -1.26
C ASP A 32 -22.94 18.82 -1.97
N ASP A 33 -23.67 19.92 -2.15
CA ASP A 33 -23.19 21.12 -2.84
C ASP A 33 -21.94 21.74 -2.21
N LYS A 34 -21.68 21.47 -0.92
CA LYS A 34 -20.48 21.94 -0.20
C LYS A 34 -19.32 20.96 -0.23
N TYR A 35 -19.48 19.80 -0.86
CA TYR A 35 -18.43 18.81 -0.97
C TYR A 35 -17.49 19.18 -2.11
N GLU A 36 -16.30 19.67 -1.76
CA GLU A 36 -15.28 20.03 -2.75
C GLU A 36 -14.59 18.77 -3.31
N TRP A 37 -14.42 18.74 -4.63
CA TRP A 37 -13.60 17.75 -5.32
C TRP A 37 -12.74 18.43 -6.39
N ALA A 38 -11.62 17.81 -6.73
CA ALA A 38 -10.79 18.24 -7.86
C ALA A 38 -11.19 17.42 -9.10
N CYS A 39 -11.63 18.10 -10.16
CA CYS A 39 -11.82 17.49 -11.47
C CYS A 39 -10.53 17.53 -12.28
N HIS A 40 -10.41 16.63 -13.26
CA HIS A 40 -9.36 16.74 -14.28
C HIS A 40 -9.53 18.05 -15.05
N SER A 41 -8.42 18.71 -15.40
CA SER A 41 -8.47 19.93 -16.22
C SER A 41 -8.93 19.59 -17.64
N LEU A 42 -9.87 20.36 -18.18
CA LEU A 42 -10.25 20.29 -19.61
C LEU A 42 -9.17 20.90 -20.52
N PHE A 43 -8.26 21.70 -19.95
CA PHE A 43 -7.15 22.33 -20.65
C PHE A 43 -5.86 21.97 -19.90
N PRO A 44 -5.31 20.76 -20.12
CA PRO A 44 -4.06 20.38 -19.50
C PRO A 44 -2.94 21.29 -20.00
N THR A 45 -2.06 21.71 -19.09
CA THR A 45 -0.79 22.37 -19.43
C THR A 45 0.33 21.35 -19.28
N GLU A 46 1.38 21.49 -20.09
CA GLU A 46 2.60 20.76 -19.85
C GLU A 46 3.31 21.35 -18.63
N LEU A 47 3.68 20.46 -17.71
CA LEU A 47 4.57 20.78 -16.60
C LEU A 47 5.91 20.09 -16.88
N GLY A 48 7.01 20.76 -16.54
CA GLY A 48 8.33 20.09 -16.54
C GLY A 48 8.35 18.90 -15.57
N GLU A 49 9.37 18.06 -15.68
CA GLU A 49 9.50 16.90 -14.80
C GLU A 49 9.64 17.35 -13.34
N GLN A 50 8.68 16.95 -12.51
CA GLN A 50 8.66 17.23 -11.07
C GLN A 50 8.97 15.95 -10.31
N ARG A 51 10.08 15.92 -9.57
CA ARG A 51 10.50 14.75 -8.79
C ARG A 51 10.92 15.13 -7.38
N VAL A 52 10.74 14.18 -6.47
CA VAL A 52 11.15 14.28 -5.06
C VAL A 52 12.25 13.25 -4.82
N LEU A 53 13.42 13.70 -4.38
CA LEU A 53 14.49 12.80 -3.97
C LEU A 53 14.16 12.19 -2.61
N ILE A 54 13.99 10.88 -2.56
CA ILE A 54 13.78 10.10 -1.34
C ILE A 54 15.12 9.47 -0.95
N GLY A 55 15.56 9.78 0.27
CA GLY A 55 16.88 9.43 0.77
C GLY A 55 17.96 10.42 0.30
N ALA A 56 18.97 10.65 1.13
CA ALA A 56 20.10 11.49 0.79
C ALA A 56 21.40 10.71 1.00
N ARG A 57 22.35 10.83 0.06
CA ARG A 57 23.69 10.22 0.22
C ARG A 57 24.41 10.75 1.45
N THR A 58 24.19 12.04 1.77
CA THR A 58 24.70 12.68 3.00
C THR A 58 24.14 12.08 4.27
N ALA A 59 22.97 11.44 4.21
CA ALA A 59 22.35 10.69 5.31
C ALA A 59 22.72 9.19 5.28
N GLY A 60 23.71 8.78 4.48
CA GLY A 60 24.16 7.39 4.38
C GLY A 60 23.29 6.49 3.49
N CYS A 61 22.37 7.05 2.70
CA CYS A 61 21.58 6.27 1.75
C CYS A 61 22.44 5.92 0.51
N SER A 62 22.74 4.64 0.32
CA SER A 62 23.52 4.14 -0.83
C SER A 62 22.75 4.21 -2.15
N LEU A 63 21.41 4.11 -2.09
CA LEU A 63 20.49 4.05 -3.23
C LEU A 63 19.35 5.07 -3.07
N PRO A 64 19.63 6.37 -3.21
CA PRO A 64 18.56 7.37 -3.20
C PRO A 64 17.65 7.19 -4.42
N TYR A 65 16.35 7.41 -4.24
CA TYR A 65 15.36 7.26 -5.30
C TYR A 65 14.78 8.61 -5.71
N SER A 66 14.79 8.91 -7.01
CA SER A 66 14.13 10.10 -7.55
C SER A 66 12.68 9.74 -7.87
N SER A 67 11.75 10.10 -6.99
CA SER A 67 10.34 9.72 -7.07
C SER A 67 9.53 10.70 -7.92
N ALA A 68 8.65 10.19 -8.77
CA ALA A 68 7.63 11.02 -9.41
C ALA A 68 6.64 11.54 -8.34
N LEU A 69 5.91 12.63 -8.65
CA LEU A 69 4.86 13.12 -7.76
C LEU A 69 3.70 12.13 -7.61
N LEU A 70 3.38 11.41 -8.68
CA LEU A 70 2.32 10.41 -8.73
C LEU A 70 2.95 9.04 -8.92
N ASN A 71 2.60 8.10 -8.04
CA ASN A 71 3.08 6.71 -8.05
C ASN A 71 1.90 5.77 -7.82
N ILE A 72 2.08 4.48 -8.11
CA ILE A 72 1.05 3.47 -7.83
C ILE A 72 1.14 3.05 -6.38
N SER A 73 0.05 3.29 -5.64
CA SER A 73 -0.06 2.96 -4.21
C SER A 73 -0.11 1.46 -3.94
N ALA A 74 0.21 1.11 -2.69
CA ALA A 74 0.23 -0.26 -2.18
C ALA A 74 -1.10 -1.01 -2.42
N MET A 75 -1.07 -2.03 -3.28
CA MET A 75 -2.16 -3.00 -3.44
C MET A 75 -1.61 -4.41 -3.50
N SER A 76 -1.98 -5.25 -2.54
CA SER A 76 -1.35 -6.56 -2.36
C SER A 76 -1.64 -7.51 -3.53
N PHE A 77 -0.59 -8.22 -3.97
CA PHE A 77 -0.76 -9.45 -4.75
C PHE A 77 -1.65 -10.44 -3.97
N GLY A 78 -2.70 -10.96 -4.60
CA GLY A 78 -3.77 -11.73 -3.95
C GLY A 78 -5.07 -10.95 -3.79
N ALA A 79 -5.00 -9.63 -3.55
CA ALA A 79 -6.15 -8.74 -3.69
C ALA A 79 -6.35 -8.32 -5.17
N LEU A 80 -5.24 -8.18 -5.90
CA LEU A 80 -5.21 -8.00 -7.35
C LEU A 80 -4.74 -9.28 -8.05
N SER A 81 -5.22 -9.49 -9.28
CA SER A 81 -4.75 -10.57 -10.15
C SER A 81 -3.32 -10.31 -10.63
N SER A 82 -2.61 -11.38 -11.00
CA SER A 82 -1.25 -11.27 -11.58
C SER A 82 -1.22 -10.38 -12.83
N ARG A 83 -2.25 -10.47 -13.68
CA ARG A 83 -2.41 -9.64 -14.89
C ARG A 83 -2.57 -8.16 -14.54
N ALA A 84 -3.36 -7.83 -13.51
CA ALA A 84 -3.54 -6.46 -13.05
C ALA A 84 -2.22 -5.88 -12.50
N VAL A 85 -1.50 -6.65 -11.67
CA VAL A 85 -0.19 -6.25 -11.14
C VAL A 85 0.82 -6.03 -12.26
N LEU A 86 0.88 -6.93 -13.25
CA LEU A 86 1.76 -6.79 -14.41
C LEU A 86 1.43 -5.52 -15.23
N ALA A 87 0.15 -5.25 -15.47
CA ALA A 87 -0.28 -4.06 -16.20
C ALA A 87 0.08 -2.77 -15.47
N LEU A 88 -0.15 -2.72 -14.15
CA LEU A 88 0.23 -1.59 -13.29
C LEU A 88 1.74 -1.37 -13.29
N SER A 89 2.53 -2.43 -13.08
CA SER A 89 4.00 -2.35 -13.10
C SER A 89 4.52 -1.92 -14.47
N THR A 90 3.97 -2.46 -15.56
CA THR A 90 4.33 -2.04 -16.91
C THR A 90 4.02 -0.57 -17.16
N GLY A 91 2.83 -0.10 -16.76
CA GLY A 91 2.45 1.31 -16.87
C GLY A 91 3.37 2.22 -16.07
N ALA A 92 3.74 1.80 -14.86
CA ALA A 92 4.69 2.52 -14.02
C ALA A 92 6.08 2.65 -14.63
N ARG A 93 6.58 1.58 -15.28
CA ARG A 93 7.83 1.64 -16.03
C ARG A 93 7.75 2.63 -17.18
N LEU A 94 6.67 2.58 -17.97
CA LEU A 94 6.48 3.47 -19.12
C LEU A 94 6.39 4.94 -18.70
N GLY A 95 5.75 5.22 -17.56
CA GLY A 95 5.62 6.57 -17.01
C GLY A 95 6.75 7.01 -16.09
N ASN A 96 7.80 6.20 -15.91
CA ASN A 96 8.92 6.47 -15.01
C ASN A 96 8.50 6.83 -13.56
N PHE A 97 7.50 6.12 -13.04
CA PHE A 97 7.06 6.20 -11.64
C PHE A 97 7.15 4.85 -10.94
N SER A 98 7.07 4.86 -9.61
CA SER A 98 7.20 3.64 -8.82
C SER A 98 5.87 2.89 -8.67
N HIS A 99 5.98 1.59 -8.42
CA HIS A 99 4.86 0.74 -8.07
C HIS A 99 5.10 0.09 -6.70
N ASN A 100 4.20 0.37 -5.76
CA ASN A 100 4.23 -0.21 -4.43
C ASN A 100 3.53 -1.58 -4.40
N THR A 101 4.21 -2.61 -3.91
CA THR A 101 3.78 -4.01 -3.98
C THR A 101 2.59 -4.36 -3.09
N GLY A 102 2.27 -3.51 -2.12
CA GLY A 102 1.43 -3.87 -1.00
C GLY A 102 2.03 -4.96 -0.11
N GLU A 103 1.25 -5.40 0.86
CA GLU A 103 1.69 -6.34 1.91
C GLU A 103 1.80 -7.79 1.42
N GLY A 104 1.50 -8.10 0.15
CA GLY A 104 1.54 -9.46 -0.40
C GLY A 104 2.94 -9.96 -0.76
N GLY A 105 3.97 -9.13 -0.59
CA GLY A 105 5.34 -9.40 -1.01
C GLY A 105 5.59 -9.08 -2.50
N VAL A 106 6.84 -9.26 -2.93
CA VAL A 106 7.29 -8.97 -4.30
C VAL A 106 6.97 -10.17 -5.21
N SER A 107 5.90 -10.09 -6.00
CA SER A 107 5.53 -11.16 -6.93
C SER A 107 6.31 -11.13 -8.26
N HIS A 108 6.32 -12.24 -9.01
CA HIS A 108 6.91 -12.29 -10.36
C HIS A 108 6.34 -11.22 -11.28
N ALA A 109 5.02 -10.97 -11.21
CA ALA A 109 4.35 -9.96 -12.04
C ALA A 109 4.84 -8.53 -11.77
N HIS A 110 5.26 -8.22 -10.53
CA HIS A 110 5.88 -6.93 -10.23
C HIS A 110 7.22 -6.78 -10.96
N VAL A 111 8.08 -7.80 -10.83
CA VAL A 111 9.43 -7.82 -11.42
C VAL A 111 9.35 -7.80 -12.95
N GLU A 112 8.46 -8.59 -13.54
CA GLU A 112 8.28 -8.70 -14.99
C GLU A 112 7.84 -7.37 -15.63
N GLY A 113 7.00 -6.57 -14.93
CA GLY A 113 6.59 -5.26 -15.44
C GLY A 113 7.73 -4.22 -15.47
N GLY A 114 8.77 -4.43 -14.64
CA GLY A 114 10.03 -3.69 -14.70
C GLY A 114 10.00 -2.25 -14.21
N ALA A 115 8.97 -1.83 -13.45
CA ALA A 115 8.99 -0.54 -12.78
C ALA A 115 9.97 -0.52 -11.60
N ALA A 116 10.34 0.68 -11.15
CA ALA A 116 10.92 0.86 -9.82
C ALA A 116 9.90 0.39 -8.77
N LEU A 117 10.30 -0.51 -7.88
CA LEU A 117 9.41 -1.09 -6.88
C LEU A 117 9.59 -0.45 -5.51
N VAL A 118 8.48 -0.22 -4.83
CA VAL A 118 8.43 0.04 -3.39
C VAL A 118 7.91 -1.22 -2.71
N TRP A 119 8.79 -1.96 -2.06
CA TRP A 119 8.38 -3.17 -1.36
C TRP A 119 7.80 -2.81 -0.01
N ASN A 120 6.51 -3.12 0.18
CA ASN A 120 5.80 -2.84 1.41
C ASN A 120 5.80 -4.07 2.34
N ILE A 121 6.30 -3.85 3.56
CA ILE A 121 6.37 -4.85 4.62
C ILE A 121 5.32 -4.51 5.67
N GLY A 122 4.29 -5.36 5.76
CA GLY A 122 3.29 -5.33 6.82
C GLY A 122 3.58 -6.34 7.93
N THR A 123 2.65 -6.44 8.88
CA THR A 123 2.75 -7.34 10.04
C THR A 123 2.80 -8.82 9.68
N GLY A 124 2.38 -9.18 8.47
CA GLY A 124 2.42 -10.54 7.97
C GLY A 124 3.82 -10.98 7.49
N TYR A 125 4.82 -10.11 7.37
CA TYR A 125 6.14 -10.45 6.82
C TYR A 125 6.09 -11.25 5.50
N PHE A 126 5.09 -11.00 4.64
CA PHE A 126 5.06 -11.66 3.34
C PHE A 126 6.25 -11.18 2.49
N GLY A 127 7.00 -12.14 1.94
CA GLY A 127 8.27 -11.89 1.25
C GLY A 127 9.49 -11.81 2.17
N CYS A 128 9.35 -11.81 3.49
CA CYS A 128 10.50 -11.82 4.40
C CYS A 128 10.23 -12.57 5.71
N GLY A 129 9.35 -13.56 5.67
CA GLY A 129 8.96 -14.30 6.85
C GLY A 129 8.76 -15.77 6.57
N THR A 130 9.16 -16.58 7.55
CA THR A 130 9.07 -18.05 7.53
C THR A 130 8.04 -18.56 8.53
N GLY A 131 7.49 -19.75 8.28
CA GLY A 131 6.44 -20.38 9.08
C GLY A 131 5.02 -20.11 8.53
N SER A 132 4.08 -21.05 8.74
CA SER A 132 2.71 -20.93 8.21
C SER A 132 1.72 -20.26 9.17
N MET A 133 1.82 -20.53 10.48
CA MET A 133 0.88 -20.00 11.48
C MET A 133 1.36 -18.71 12.17
N THR A 134 2.65 -18.63 12.49
CA THR A 134 3.28 -17.42 13.05
C THR A 134 4.50 -17.10 12.21
N ARG A 135 4.38 -16.13 11.31
CA ARG A 135 5.51 -15.71 10.49
C ARG A 135 6.56 -15.00 11.34
N ARG A 136 7.79 -15.47 11.28
CA ARG A 136 8.97 -14.83 11.89
C ARG A 136 9.78 -14.19 10.80
N PHE A 137 10.34 -13.01 11.07
CA PHE A 137 11.22 -12.34 10.13
C PHE A 137 12.43 -13.22 9.78
N ASP A 138 12.74 -13.26 8.49
CA ASP A 138 13.86 -13.99 7.92
C ASP A 138 14.79 -13.00 7.21
N PRO A 139 16.01 -12.78 7.73
CA PRO A 139 16.98 -11.86 7.15
C PRO A 139 17.42 -12.21 5.74
N GLU A 140 17.51 -13.50 5.40
CA GLU A 140 17.96 -13.96 4.08
C GLU A 140 16.90 -13.65 3.03
N LEU A 141 15.64 -13.99 3.32
CA LEU A 141 14.51 -13.63 2.45
C LEU A 141 14.36 -12.11 2.32
N PHE A 142 14.61 -11.38 3.40
CA PHE A 142 14.61 -9.92 3.36
C PHE A 142 15.65 -9.38 2.37
N VAL A 143 16.91 -9.82 2.47
CA VAL A 143 17.99 -9.36 1.57
C VAL A 143 17.65 -9.70 0.11
N GLN A 144 17.15 -10.91 -0.15
CA GLN A 144 16.79 -11.36 -1.50
C GLN A 144 15.68 -10.50 -2.13
N ASN A 145 14.67 -10.09 -1.36
CA ASN A 145 13.59 -9.26 -1.88
C ASN A 145 13.90 -7.76 -1.85
N ALA A 146 14.67 -7.29 -0.87
CA ALA A 146 15.17 -5.92 -0.82
C ALA A 146 16.00 -5.58 -2.07
N ALA A 147 16.81 -6.52 -2.57
CA ALA A 147 17.59 -6.35 -3.79
C ALA A 147 16.76 -6.09 -5.06
N LYS A 148 15.45 -6.41 -5.03
CA LYS A 148 14.52 -6.21 -6.16
C LYS A 148 13.77 -4.87 -6.08
N ALA A 149 13.94 -4.12 -5.00
CA ALA A 149 13.18 -2.90 -4.73
C ALA A 149 14.09 -1.67 -4.71
N SER A 150 13.56 -0.54 -5.18
CA SER A 150 14.24 0.75 -5.09
C SER A 150 14.02 1.39 -3.71
N MET A 151 12.91 1.05 -3.05
CA MET A 151 12.57 1.53 -1.71
C MET A 151 11.85 0.44 -0.91
N ILE A 152 11.90 0.55 0.41
CA ILE A 152 11.17 -0.32 1.33
C ILE A 152 10.24 0.56 2.17
N GLU A 153 8.96 0.20 2.22
CA GLU A 153 7.94 0.86 3.04
C GLU A 153 7.59 -0.05 4.22
N ILE A 154 7.84 0.41 5.45
CA ILE A 154 7.42 -0.30 6.67
C ILE A 154 6.02 0.18 7.01
N LYS A 155 5.03 -0.69 6.82
CA LYS A 155 3.63 -0.33 7.02
C LYS A 155 3.20 -0.59 8.45
N LEU A 156 3.11 0.49 9.22
CA LEU A 156 2.63 0.46 10.61
C LEU A 156 1.10 0.45 10.71
N SER A 157 0.41 1.04 9.73
CA SER A 157 -1.05 1.17 9.72
C SER A 157 -1.58 1.43 8.31
N GLN A 158 -2.89 1.28 8.10
CA GLN A 158 -3.58 1.69 6.87
C GLN A 158 -4.81 2.53 7.16
N GLY A 159 -5.04 3.56 6.36
CA GLY A 159 -6.18 4.48 6.54
C GLY A 159 -7.55 3.79 6.54
N ALA A 160 -7.70 2.71 5.77
CA ALA A 160 -8.96 1.95 5.74
C ALA A 160 -9.27 1.25 7.08
N LYS A 161 -8.23 0.80 7.79
CA LYS A 161 -8.32 0.00 9.02
C LYS A 161 -7.10 0.30 9.92
N PRO A 162 -7.11 1.41 10.68
CA PRO A 162 -5.92 1.87 11.38
C PRO A 162 -5.37 0.90 12.44
N ALA A 163 -6.21 0.00 12.96
CA ALA A 163 -5.88 -0.95 14.02
C ALA A 163 -5.83 -2.42 13.57
N HIS A 164 -5.90 -2.72 12.26
CA HIS A 164 -5.86 -4.09 11.74
C HIS A 164 -4.94 -4.18 10.52
N GLY A 165 -4.15 -5.25 10.45
CA GLY A 165 -3.31 -5.57 9.28
C GLY A 165 -4.12 -5.90 8.03
N GLY A 166 -3.43 -6.12 6.91
CA GLY A 166 -4.06 -6.62 5.68
C GLY A 166 -4.83 -7.92 5.92
N MET A 167 -5.99 -8.06 5.28
CA MET A 167 -6.69 -9.34 5.22
C MET A 167 -6.66 -9.83 3.77
N LEU A 168 -6.21 -11.06 3.57
CA LEU A 168 -6.35 -11.79 2.32
C LEU A 168 -7.39 -12.89 2.58
N PRO A 169 -8.45 -13.00 1.76
CA PRO A 169 -9.43 -14.09 1.88
C PRO A 169 -8.80 -15.46 1.54
#